data_AF-A0A384IXU0-F1
#
_entry.id   AF-A0A384IXU0-F1
#
_cell.length_a   1.000
_cell.length_b   1.000
_cell.length_c   1.000
_cell.angle_alpha   90.00
_cell.angle_beta   90.00
_cell.angle_gamma   90.00
#
_symmetry.space_group_name_H-M   'P 1'
#
loop_
_entity.id
_entity.type
_entity.pdbx_description
1 polymer ?
#
loop_
_entity_poly.entity_id
_entity_poly.type
_entity_poly.pdbx_seq_one_letter_code
_entity_poly.pdbx_strand_id
1 'polypeptide(L)'
;MTGRNCSTPPFEDARFERLSDLYRDYKDGKPVGFGPGAGKITAEFNAIQDAADDLRSTAQARHGDARVEFDLLRKSTISIRFGTLNHCAFDPRSPAGAVCLENAAPGPLGEPQPDRCRPDRCANSIISPAHLPVWKAEEESLNRQLKSPKPAPPRRHSLELQLAEVRATIRKGESQ
;
A
#
# COMPACT_ATOMS: atom_id res chain seq x y z
N MET A 1 4.91 -40.69 6.62
CA MET A 1 5.27 -39.36 6.07
C MET A 1 3.98 -38.73 5.55
N THR A 2 3.28 -37.98 6.38
CA THR A 2 2.05 -37.25 6.01
C THR A 2 2.45 -35.93 5.37
N GLY A 3 2.33 -35.85 4.05
CA GLY A 3 2.55 -34.62 3.29
C GLY A 3 1.55 -33.56 3.74
N ARG A 4 2.05 -32.43 4.22
CA ARG A 4 1.25 -31.23 4.46
C ARG A 4 0.79 -30.72 3.10
N ASN A 5 -0.50 -30.87 2.80
CA ASN A 5 -1.15 -30.15 1.70
C ASN A 5 -1.08 -28.66 2.00
N CYS A 6 -0.18 -27.94 1.33
CA CYS A 6 -0.21 -26.50 1.25
C CYS A 6 -1.32 -26.10 0.27
N SER A 7 -2.55 -26.06 0.76
CA SER A 7 -3.68 -25.47 0.03
C SER A 7 -3.47 -23.95 0.00
N THR A 8 -3.08 -23.38 -1.12
CA THR A 8 -3.02 -21.92 -1.28
C THR A 8 -4.46 -21.38 -1.17
N PRO A 9 -4.77 -20.47 -0.24
CA PRO A 9 -6.09 -19.89 -0.15
C PRO A 9 -6.45 -19.12 -1.42
N PRO A 10 -7.74 -19.02 -1.78
CA PRO A 10 -8.20 -18.16 -2.88
C PRO A 10 -7.66 -16.74 -2.72
N PHE A 11 -7.33 -16.06 -3.82
CA PHE A 11 -6.71 -14.73 -3.79
C PHE A 11 -7.48 -13.70 -2.94
N GLU A 12 -8.81 -13.77 -2.94
CA GLU A 12 -9.68 -12.91 -2.13
C GLU A 12 -9.51 -13.15 -0.62
N ASP A 13 -9.34 -14.41 -0.20
CA ASP A 13 -9.15 -14.76 1.20
C ASP A 13 -7.75 -14.34 1.69
N ALA A 14 -6.71 -14.54 0.86
CA ALA A 14 -5.36 -14.07 1.17
C ALA A 14 -5.28 -12.53 1.22
N ARG A 15 -6.00 -11.82 0.35
CA ARG A 15 -6.09 -10.35 0.40
C ARG A 15 -6.80 -9.91 1.68
N PHE A 16 -7.90 -10.56 2.02
CA PHE A 16 -8.67 -10.22 3.22
C PHE A 16 -7.88 -10.49 4.50
N GLU A 17 -7.09 -11.57 4.55
CA GLU A 17 -6.17 -11.83 5.66
C GLU A 17 -5.17 -10.67 5.83
N ARG A 18 -4.52 -10.22 4.75
CA ARG A 18 -3.61 -9.06 4.82
C ARG A 18 -4.31 -7.75 5.21
N LEU A 19 -5.55 -7.54 4.76
CA LEU A 19 -6.35 -6.39 5.18
C LEU A 19 -6.70 -6.47 6.67
N SER A 20 -7.00 -7.68 7.16
CA SER A 20 -7.28 -7.97 8.56
C SER A 20 -6.05 -7.75 9.45
N ASP A 21 -4.86 -8.16 8.99
CA ASP A 21 -3.59 -7.87 9.65
C ASP A 21 -3.35 -6.37 9.76
N LEU A 22 -3.51 -5.66 8.64
CA LEU A 22 -3.33 -4.21 8.59
C LEU A 22 -4.31 -3.47 9.50
N TYR A 23 -5.56 -3.93 9.58
CA TYR A 23 -6.56 -3.38 10.49
C TYR A 23 -6.21 -3.61 11.96
N ARG A 24 -5.67 -4.80 12.31
CA ARG A 24 -5.18 -5.08 13.66
C ARG A 24 -3.99 -4.20 14.03
N ASP A 25 -3.01 -4.06 13.15
CA ASP A 25 -1.88 -3.17 13.33
C ASP A 25 -2.33 -1.72 13.56
N TYR A 26 -3.31 -1.26 12.77
CA TYR A 26 -3.95 0.04 12.97
C TYR A 26 -4.59 0.18 14.36
N LYS A 27 -5.32 -0.84 14.83
CA LYS A 27 -5.91 -0.85 16.19
C LYS A 27 -4.86 -0.81 17.29
N ASP A 28 -3.69 -1.39 17.05
CA ASP A 28 -2.53 -1.35 17.96
C ASP A 28 -1.79 0.00 17.90
N GLY A 29 -2.30 0.98 17.15
CA GLY A 29 -1.71 2.31 16.99
C GLY A 29 -0.54 2.36 16.01
N LYS A 30 -0.30 1.29 15.25
CA LYS A 30 0.74 1.29 14.21
C LYS A 30 0.24 2.03 12.97
N PRO A 31 1.11 2.76 12.27
CA PRO A 31 0.71 3.41 11.03
C PRO A 31 0.39 2.37 9.95
N VAL A 32 -0.75 2.56 9.27
CA VAL A 32 -1.13 1.80 8.05
C VAL A 32 -0.05 1.94 6.95
N GLY A 33 0.68 3.04 7.00
CA GLY A 33 1.77 3.40 6.13
C GLY A 33 1.79 4.92 5.95
N PHE A 34 2.52 5.38 4.95
CA PHE A 34 2.75 6.80 4.75
C PHE A 34 2.38 7.25 3.33
N GLY A 35 1.95 8.51 3.24
CA GLY A 35 1.43 9.13 2.02
C GLY A 35 -0.09 9.31 2.00
N PRO A 36 -0.63 10.05 1.02
CA PRO A 36 -2.06 10.36 0.97
C PRO A 36 -2.96 9.11 0.93
N GLY A 37 -2.51 8.04 0.27
CA GLY A 37 -3.22 6.78 0.21
C GLY A 37 -3.38 6.13 1.58
N ALA A 38 -2.40 6.31 2.49
CA ALA A 38 -2.48 5.77 3.84
C ALA A 38 -3.60 6.48 4.61
N GLY A 39 -3.69 7.81 4.47
CA GLY A 39 -4.78 8.60 5.05
C GLY A 39 -6.17 8.15 4.58
N LYS A 40 -6.32 7.76 3.30
CA LYS A 40 -7.58 7.18 2.79
C LYS A 40 -7.93 5.88 3.51
N ILE A 41 -6.98 4.96 3.65
CA ILE A 41 -7.23 3.67 4.33
C ILE A 41 -7.49 3.88 5.82
N THR A 42 -6.76 4.77 6.48
CA THR A 42 -7.02 5.14 7.88
C THR A 42 -8.42 5.70 8.06
N ALA A 43 -8.91 6.55 7.15
CA ALA A 43 -10.27 7.08 7.21
C ALA A 43 -11.33 5.98 7.07
N GLU A 44 -11.12 5.00 6.19
CA GLU A 44 -12.01 3.83 6.08
C GLU A 44 -12.00 2.97 7.35
N PHE A 45 -10.82 2.79 7.97
CA PHE A 45 -10.71 2.06 9.24
C PHE A 45 -11.38 2.79 10.41
N ASN A 46 -11.27 4.11 10.48
CA ASN A 46 -12.04 4.94 11.42
C ASN A 46 -13.55 4.72 11.24
N ALA A 47 -14.04 4.78 10.00
CA ALA A 47 -15.46 4.58 9.72
C ALA A 47 -15.96 3.18 10.14
N ILE A 48 -15.11 2.15 10.06
CA ILE A 48 -15.44 0.81 10.57
C ILE A 48 -15.53 0.81 12.10
N GLN A 49 -14.61 1.47 12.80
CA GLN A 49 -14.68 1.59 14.26
C GLN A 49 -15.93 2.34 14.69
N ASP A 50 -16.22 3.49 14.07
CA ASP A 50 -17.43 4.28 14.36
C ASP A 50 -18.71 3.44 14.15
N ALA A 51 -18.80 2.71 13.03
CA ALA A 51 -19.93 1.84 12.76
C ALA A 51 -20.05 0.67 13.75
N ALA A 52 -18.94 0.11 14.22
CA ALA A 52 -18.95 -0.92 15.25
C ALA A 52 -19.46 -0.37 16.58
N ASP A 53 -19.02 0.84 16.94
CA ASP A 53 -19.39 1.54 18.18
C ASP A 53 -20.89 1.88 18.20
N ASP A 54 -21.44 2.31 17.07
CA ASP A 54 -22.88 2.53 16.89
C ASP A 54 -23.70 1.24 17.07
N LEU A 55 -23.24 0.12 16.53
CA LEU A 55 -23.91 -1.18 16.70
C LEU A 55 -23.86 -1.68 18.15
N ARG A 56 -22.78 -1.36 18.88
CA ARG A 56 -22.64 -1.67 20.31
C ARG A 56 -23.61 -0.83 21.14
N SER A 57 -23.69 0.48 20.87
CA SER A 57 -24.56 1.40 21.63
C SER A 57 -26.06 1.10 21.44
N THR A 58 -26.45 0.54 20.30
CA THR A 58 -27.83 0.20 19.97
C THR A 58 -28.25 -1.23 20.38
N ALA A 59 -27.37 -1.99 21.07
CA ALA A 59 -27.57 -3.40 21.43
C ALA A 59 -27.92 -4.33 20.25
N GLN A 60 -27.59 -3.91 19.02
CA GLN A 60 -27.79 -4.69 17.81
C GLN A 60 -26.62 -5.66 17.56
N ALA A 61 -25.50 -5.47 18.26
CA ALA A 61 -24.38 -6.40 18.28
C ALA A 61 -24.79 -7.73 18.94
N ARG A 62 -24.97 -8.79 18.14
CA ARG A 62 -25.24 -10.17 18.62
C ARG A 62 -23.96 -11.01 18.78
N HIS A 63 -22.80 -10.49 18.37
CA HIS A 63 -21.49 -11.14 18.43
C HIS A 63 -20.49 -10.25 19.17
N GLY A 64 -19.40 -10.82 19.71
CA GLY A 64 -18.37 -10.05 20.43
C GLY A 64 -17.69 -8.99 19.54
N ASP A 65 -17.20 -7.91 20.16
CA ASP A 65 -16.76 -6.67 19.49
C ASP A 65 -15.82 -6.90 18.30
N ALA A 66 -14.79 -7.73 18.46
CA ALA A 66 -13.85 -8.04 17.38
C ALA A 66 -14.53 -8.72 16.18
N ARG A 67 -15.55 -9.55 16.41
CA ARG A 67 -16.25 -10.24 15.31
C ARG A 67 -17.09 -9.27 14.49
N VAL A 68 -17.75 -8.31 15.14
CA VAL A 68 -18.54 -7.27 14.46
C VAL A 68 -17.65 -6.42 13.56
N GLU A 69 -16.51 -5.95 14.07
CA GLU A 69 -15.53 -5.20 13.28
C GLU A 69 -15.01 -6.00 12.07
N PHE A 70 -14.65 -7.28 12.25
CA PHE A 70 -14.19 -8.12 11.14
C PHE A 70 -15.28 -8.36 10.08
N ASP A 71 -16.54 -8.53 10.50
CA ASP A 71 -17.66 -8.68 9.58
C ASP A 71 -17.94 -7.37 8.82
N LEU A 72 -17.77 -6.20 9.47
CA LEU A 72 -17.82 -4.88 8.82
C LEU A 72 -16.65 -4.69 7.85
N LEU A 73 -15.43 -5.04 8.26
CA LEU A 73 -14.24 -5.00 7.41
C LEU A 73 -14.41 -5.86 6.16
N ARG A 74 -15.00 -7.06 6.28
CA ARG A 74 -15.27 -7.95 5.13
C ARG A 74 -16.34 -7.40 4.18
N LYS A 75 -17.26 -6.59 4.69
CA LYS A 75 -18.29 -5.90 3.89
C LYS A 75 -17.80 -4.55 3.34
N SER A 76 -16.70 -4.01 3.87
CA SER A 76 -16.15 -2.74 3.43
C SER A 76 -15.67 -2.81 1.98
N THR A 77 -15.75 -1.68 1.27
CA THR A 77 -15.27 -1.57 -0.12
C THR A 77 -13.83 -1.06 -0.20
N ILE A 78 -13.02 -1.32 0.83
CA ILE A 78 -11.64 -0.83 0.91
C ILE A 78 -10.82 -1.39 -0.25
N SER A 79 -10.47 -0.51 -1.18
CA SER A 79 -9.68 -0.84 -2.35
C SER A 79 -8.18 -0.69 -2.04
N ILE A 80 -7.56 -1.76 -1.53
CA ILE A 80 -6.12 -1.83 -1.34
C ILE A 80 -5.50 -3.02 -2.08
N ARG A 81 -4.44 -2.75 -2.84
CA ARG A 81 -3.55 -3.78 -3.39
C ARG A 81 -2.24 -3.82 -2.62
N PHE A 82 -1.91 -4.99 -2.10
CA PHE A 82 -0.65 -5.23 -1.41
C PHE A 82 0.45 -5.56 -2.44
N GLY A 83 1.36 -4.63 -2.67
CA GLY A 83 2.56 -4.84 -3.48
C GLY A 83 3.84 -4.90 -2.66
N THR A 84 4.92 -5.35 -3.29
CA THR A 84 6.26 -5.49 -2.67
C THR A 84 6.98 -4.15 -2.51
N LEU A 85 6.80 -3.24 -3.47
CA LEU A 85 7.45 -1.91 -3.46
C LEU A 85 6.59 -0.83 -2.81
N ASN A 86 5.28 -0.99 -2.88
CA ASN A 86 4.28 -0.14 -2.25
C ASN A 86 2.94 -0.87 -2.18
N HIS A 87 2.05 -0.44 -1.28
CA HIS A 87 0.64 -0.76 -1.41
C HIS A 87 -0.05 0.33 -2.24
N CYS A 88 -1.21 0.01 -2.79
CA CYS A 88 -1.95 0.91 -3.68
C CYS A 88 -3.41 1.02 -3.25
N ALA A 89 -3.81 2.22 -2.84
CA ALA A 89 -5.18 2.60 -2.46
C ALA A 89 -6.01 3.12 -3.66
N PHE A 90 -5.71 2.63 -4.86
CA PHE A 90 -6.44 3.05 -6.06
C PHE A 90 -7.87 2.50 -6.00
N ASP A 91 -8.87 3.38 -6.10
CA ASP A 91 -10.28 3.03 -6.28
C ASP A 91 -10.70 3.34 -7.73
N PRO A 92 -11.20 2.36 -8.51
CA PRO A 92 -11.73 2.60 -9.85
C PRO A 92 -12.84 3.65 -9.91
N ARG A 93 -13.60 3.82 -8.82
CA ARG A 93 -14.67 4.84 -8.71
C ARG A 93 -14.11 6.25 -8.54
N SER A 94 -12.84 6.37 -8.10
CA SER A 94 -12.15 7.63 -7.88
C SER A 94 -10.67 7.49 -8.29
N PRO A 95 -10.37 7.47 -9.60
CA PRO A 95 -9.02 7.26 -10.12
C PRO A 95 -8.09 8.47 -9.90
N ALA A 96 -8.55 9.51 -9.20
CA ALA A 96 -7.80 10.73 -8.93
C ALA A 96 -6.45 10.43 -8.24
N GLY A 97 -5.41 11.14 -8.67
CA GLY A 97 -4.05 11.00 -8.15
C GLY A 97 -3.32 9.71 -8.55
N ALA A 98 -3.88 8.93 -9.48
CA ALA A 98 -3.24 7.74 -10.05
C ALA A 98 -2.23 8.12 -11.14
N VAL A 99 -0.99 8.41 -10.73
CA VAL A 99 0.10 8.80 -11.65
C VAL A 99 0.39 7.73 -12.71
N CYS A 100 0.15 6.44 -12.39
CA CYS A 100 0.33 5.35 -13.35
C CYS A 100 -0.64 5.39 -14.55
N LEU A 101 -1.70 6.20 -14.48
CA LEU A 101 -2.66 6.40 -15.57
C LEU A 101 -2.36 7.67 -16.40
N GLU A 102 -1.45 8.54 -15.95
CA GLU A 102 -1.06 9.74 -16.70
C GLU A 102 -0.49 9.34 -18.06
N ASN A 103 -0.97 9.94 -19.16
CA ASN A 103 -0.52 9.62 -20.52
C ASN A 103 -0.70 8.15 -20.93
N ALA A 104 -1.56 7.39 -20.24
CA ALA A 104 -1.97 6.09 -20.74
C ALA A 104 -2.74 6.28 -22.05
N ALA A 105 -2.38 5.51 -23.10
CA ALA A 105 -3.25 5.35 -24.25
C ALA A 105 -4.64 4.86 -23.78
N PRO A 106 -5.73 5.13 -24.51
CA PRO A 106 -7.05 4.56 -24.22
C PRO A 106 -7.01 3.02 -24.38
N GLY A 107 -6.50 2.33 -23.37
CA GLY A 107 -6.62 0.89 -23.12
C GLY A 107 -7.66 0.65 -22.01
N PRO A 108 -7.80 -0.57 -21.46
CA PRO A 108 -8.85 -0.89 -20.50
C PRO A 108 -8.89 0.16 -19.39
N LEU A 109 -9.95 0.96 -19.41
CA LEU A 109 -10.10 2.17 -18.64
C LEU A 109 -10.15 1.80 -17.15
N GLY A 110 -9.25 2.36 -16.35
CA GLY A 110 -9.45 2.43 -14.90
C GLY A 110 -8.81 1.33 -14.05
N GLU A 111 -7.87 0.53 -14.56
CA GLU A 111 -7.03 -0.33 -13.71
C GLU A 111 -5.63 0.26 -13.52
N PRO A 112 -5.06 0.26 -12.30
CA PRO A 112 -3.73 0.80 -12.11
C PRO A 112 -2.70 -0.10 -12.78
N GLN A 113 -1.67 0.54 -13.34
CA GLN A 113 -0.59 -0.13 -14.06
C GLN A 113 0.65 -0.18 -13.14
N PRO A 114 0.96 -1.33 -12.49
CA PRO A 114 2.03 -1.41 -11.50
C PRO A 114 3.40 -1.00 -12.05
N ASP A 115 3.70 -1.39 -13.30
CA ASP A 115 4.97 -1.09 -13.97
C ASP A 115 5.18 0.40 -14.25
N ARG A 116 4.11 1.20 -14.15
CA ARG A 116 4.13 2.66 -14.31
C ARG A 116 3.89 3.38 -12.99
N CYS A 117 3.85 2.65 -11.88
CA CYS A 117 3.65 3.26 -10.58
C CYS A 117 4.83 4.20 -10.27
N ARG A 118 4.48 5.32 -9.63
CA ARG A 118 5.44 6.35 -9.21
C ARG A 118 5.31 6.53 -7.70
N PRO A 119 5.90 5.65 -6.88
CA PRO A 119 5.67 5.64 -5.43
C PRO A 119 6.08 6.95 -4.74
N ASP A 120 7.07 7.62 -5.33
CA ASP A 120 7.62 8.93 -4.95
C ASP A 120 6.58 10.04 -4.92
N ARG A 121 5.59 10.02 -5.83
CA ARG A 121 4.63 11.13 -6.01
C ARG A 121 3.17 10.71 -6.17
N CYS A 122 2.89 9.43 -6.40
CA CYS A 122 1.53 8.93 -6.55
C CYS A 122 0.77 9.05 -5.22
N ALA A 123 -0.36 9.74 -5.25
CA ALA A 123 -1.21 9.93 -4.07
C ALA A 123 -1.80 8.60 -3.60
N ASN A 124 -2.04 7.65 -4.50
CA ASN A 124 -2.57 6.33 -4.15
C ASN A 124 -1.51 5.34 -3.66
N SER A 125 -0.21 5.70 -3.73
CA SER A 125 0.87 4.84 -3.23
C SER A 125 1.02 4.99 -1.71
N ILE A 126 1.07 3.85 -1.02
CA ILE A 126 1.31 3.74 0.43
C ILE A 126 2.66 3.07 0.64
N ILE A 127 3.54 3.75 1.37
CA ILE A 127 4.82 3.18 1.80
C ILE A 127 4.68 2.76 3.25
N SER A 128 4.61 1.45 3.53
CA SER A 128 4.66 0.92 4.88
C SER A 128 6.12 0.75 5.34
N PRO A 129 6.37 0.61 6.66
CA PRO A 129 7.70 0.31 7.18
C PRO A 129 8.34 -0.93 6.54
N ALA A 130 7.53 -1.92 6.14
CA ALA A 130 8.00 -3.14 5.49
C ALA A 130 8.61 -2.90 4.09
N HIS A 131 8.29 -1.80 3.41
CA HIS A 131 8.88 -1.48 2.11
C HIS A 131 10.25 -0.78 2.23
N LEU A 132 10.52 -0.10 3.35
CA LEU A 132 11.74 0.71 3.53
C LEU A 132 13.04 -0.07 3.29
N PRO A 133 13.20 -1.32 3.77
CA PRO A 133 14.43 -2.07 3.53
C PRO A 133 14.76 -2.25 2.04
N VAL A 134 13.75 -2.49 1.19
CA VAL A 134 13.94 -2.64 -0.25
C VAL A 134 14.39 -1.33 -0.89
N TRP A 135 13.75 -0.22 -0.51
CA TRP A 135 14.12 1.10 -1.03
C TRP A 135 15.50 1.56 -0.57
N LYS A 136 15.89 1.28 0.68
CA LYS A 136 17.23 1.58 1.18
C LYS A 136 18.31 0.75 0.47
N ALA A 137 18.04 -0.53 0.21
CA ALA A 137 18.94 -1.37 -0.58
C ALA A 137 19.13 -0.84 -2.02
N GLU A 138 18.06 -0.32 -2.63
CA GLU A 138 18.14 0.31 -3.96
C GLU A 138 18.93 1.63 -3.91
N GLU A 139 18.72 2.47 -2.90
CA GLU A 139 19.54 3.68 -2.70
C GLU A 139 21.03 3.33 -2.60
N GLU A 140 21.40 2.33 -1.80
CA GLU A 140 22.78 1.88 -1.68
C GLU A 140 23.33 1.36 -3.01
N SER A 141 22.53 0.60 -3.77
CA SER A 141 22.89 0.10 -5.10
C SER A 141 23.19 1.23 -6.08
N LEU A 142 22.32 2.23 -6.17
CA LEU A 142 22.49 3.40 -7.03
C LEU A 142 23.73 4.21 -6.64
N ASN A 143 23.96 4.40 -5.32
CA ASN A 143 25.16 5.07 -4.83
C ASN A 143 26.44 4.31 -5.20
N ARG A 144 26.46 2.97 -5.13
CA ARG A 144 27.60 2.16 -5.59
C ARG A 144 27.85 2.35 -7.09
N GLN A 145 26.79 2.35 -7.90
CA GLN A 145 26.90 2.56 -9.34
C GLN A 145 27.44 3.96 -9.68
N LEU A 146 27.01 5.01 -8.97
CA LEU A 146 27.53 6.36 -9.15
C LEU A 146 29.01 6.51 -8.77
N LYS A 147 29.47 5.74 -7.78
CA LYS A 147 30.88 5.71 -7.34
C LYS A 147 31.77 4.85 -8.24
N SER A 148 31.19 4.03 -9.13
CA SER A 148 31.98 3.22 -10.06
C SER A 148 32.78 4.10 -11.04
N PRO A 149 33.91 3.61 -11.59
CA PRO A 149 34.75 4.42 -12.46
C PRO A 149 34.01 4.93 -13.70
N LYS A 150 33.83 6.27 -13.77
CA LYS A 150 33.36 7.06 -14.92
C LYS A 150 32.16 6.46 -15.69
N PRO A 151 30.95 6.43 -15.10
CA PRO A 151 29.74 6.28 -15.91
C PRO A 151 29.69 7.40 -16.97
N ALA A 152 29.34 7.02 -18.20
CA ALA A 152 29.13 7.99 -19.27
C ALA A 152 28.11 9.07 -18.82
N PRO A 153 28.24 10.34 -19.24
CA PRO A 153 27.38 11.42 -18.74
C PRO A 153 25.87 11.12 -18.80
N PRO A 154 25.31 10.54 -19.88
CA PRO A 154 23.89 10.18 -19.91
C PRO A 154 23.51 9.12 -18.87
N ARG A 155 24.38 8.14 -18.63
CA ARG A 155 24.18 7.10 -17.62
C ARG A 155 24.21 7.68 -16.21
N ARG A 156 25.15 8.58 -15.93
CA ARG A 156 25.23 9.30 -14.65
C ARG A 156 23.95 10.08 -14.38
N HIS A 157 23.48 10.86 -15.37
CA HIS A 157 22.25 11.62 -15.23
C HIS A 157 21.03 10.73 -14.94
N SER A 158 20.91 9.60 -15.64
CA SER A 158 19.85 8.61 -15.37
C SER A 158 19.93 8.02 -13.95
N LEU A 159 21.14 7.72 -13.46
CA LEU A 159 21.34 7.25 -12.07
C LEU A 159 20.93 8.31 -11.04
N GLU A 160 21.27 9.57 -11.27
CA GLU A 160 20.94 10.68 -10.37
C GLU A 160 19.42 10.90 -10.29
N LEU A 161 18.71 10.81 -11.42
CA LEU A 161 17.25 10.87 -11.45
C LEU A 161 16.61 9.73 -10.67
N GLN A 162 17.06 8.48 -10.90
CA GLN A 162 16.56 7.32 -10.16
C GLN A 162 16.83 7.45 -8.67
N LEU A 163 18.02 7.90 -8.27
CA LEU A 163 18.37 8.11 -6.87
C LEU A 163 17.49 9.18 -6.22
N ALA A 164 17.15 10.25 -6.94
CA ALA A 164 16.25 11.27 -6.44
C ALA A 164 14.83 10.73 -6.19
N GLU A 165 14.32 9.88 -7.08
CA GLU A 165 13.01 9.21 -6.95
C GLU A 165 12.99 8.23 -5.76
N VAL A 166 14.04 7.41 -5.61
CA VAL A 166 14.20 6.49 -4.48
C VAL A 166 14.24 7.24 -3.16
N ARG A 167 15.04 8.31 -3.08
CA ARG A 167 15.12 9.14 -1.87
C ARG A 167 13.80 9.82 -1.52
N ALA A 168 13.04 10.27 -2.52
CA ALA A 168 11.71 10.82 -2.29
C ALA A 168 10.76 9.76 -1.72
N THR A 169 10.83 8.52 -2.22
CA THR A 169 10.05 7.40 -1.70
C THR A 169 10.43 7.04 -0.26
N ILE A 170 11.72 7.01 0.06
CA ILE A 170 12.21 6.79 1.43
C ILE A 170 11.71 7.88 2.36
N ARG A 171 11.89 9.16 2.00
CA ARG A 171 11.39 10.29 2.80
C ARG A 171 9.89 10.18 3.07
N LYS A 172 9.10 9.82 2.05
CA LYS A 172 7.68 9.57 2.21
C LYS A 172 7.42 8.46 3.22
N GLY A 173 8.15 7.35 3.16
CA GLY A 173 8.03 6.22 4.09
C GLY A 173 8.60 6.45 5.49
N GLU A 174 9.27 7.58 5.73
CA GLU A 174 9.81 7.98 7.04
C GLU A 174 9.10 9.22 7.61
N SER A 175 8.13 9.79 6.87
CA SER A 175 7.36 10.96 7.30
C SER A 175 6.37 10.54 8.39
N GLN A 176 6.72 10.77 9.65
CA GLN A 176 5.84 10.55 10.81
C GLN A 176 4.74 11.61 10.90
#